data_AF-A0AAU0VWW4-F1
#
_entry.id   AF-A0AAU0VWW4-F1
#
_cell.length_a   1.000
_cell.length_b   1.000
_cell.length_c   1.000
_cell.angle_alpha   90.00
_cell.angle_beta   90.00
_cell.angle_gamma   90.00
#
_symmetry.space_group_name_H-M   'P 1'
#
loop_
_entity.id
_entity.type
_entity.pdbx_description
1 polymer ?
#
loop_
_entity_poly.entity_id
_entity_poly.type
_entity_poly.pdbx_seq_one_letter_code
_entity_poly.pdbx_strand_id
1 'polypeptide(L)'
;MPSTVKETNTVPPPSRPARLSRATDLDRAQHSVAALSMTEPEWGQVRQALRGLSWRSVLLRAALRTITTGAKLHAAVRGRGYAARYRYEAHYRHYFRTETRLLRLLKTAALVGHPRGVRGEHRTRHQLLKQTSAIEAALVAQPFYSVGATDEEAARGCVRIGLGIVHHLVSGASPPADCSAGHDW
;
A
#
# COMPACT_ATOMS: atom_id res chain seq x y z
N MET A 1 -57.87 -29.12 37.50
CA MET A 1 -57.81 -28.12 36.42
C MET A 1 -56.47 -27.41 36.48
N PRO A 2 -55.53 -27.65 35.56
CA PRO A 2 -54.29 -26.90 35.48
C PRO A 2 -54.35 -25.86 34.34
N SER A 3 -54.04 -24.61 34.69
CA SER A 3 -53.92 -23.47 33.79
C SER A 3 -52.69 -23.61 32.89
N THR A 4 -52.90 -23.67 31.58
CA THR A 4 -51.83 -23.65 30.57
C THR A 4 -51.38 -22.21 30.35
N VAL A 5 -50.19 -21.88 30.87
CA VAL A 5 -49.49 -20.62 30.56
C VAL A 5 -48.98 -20.72 29.12
N LYS A 6 -49.45 -19.82 28.24
CA LYS A 6 -48.92 -19.66 26.88
C LYS A 6 -47.54 -19.02 26.95
N GLU A 7 -46.51 -19.82 26.72
CA GLU A 7 -45.14 -19.36 26.54
C GLU A 7 -45.01 -18.69 25.17
N THR A 8 -44.95 -17.36 25.14
CA THR A 8 -44.65 -16.59 23.92
C THR A 8 -43.18 -16.79 23.57
N ASN A 9 -42.92 -17.69 22.62
CA ASN A 9 -41.63 -17.82 21.94
C ASN A 9 -41.34 -16.54 21.14
N THR A 10 -40.69 -15.58 21.80
CA THR A 10 -40.13 -14.40 21.14
C THR A 10 -38.92 -14.85 20.34
N VAL A 11 -39.13 -15.16 19.06
CA VAL A 11 -38.05 -15.41 18.10
C VAL A 11 -37.19 -14.14 18.05
N PRO A 12 -35.89 -14.19 18.41
CA PRO A 12 -35.03 -13.03 18.28
C PRO A 12 -34.99 -12.61 16.80
N PRO A 13 -35.08 -11.30 16.49
CA PRO A 13 -35.02 -10.85 15.12
C PRO A 13 -33.72 -11.35 14.48
N PRO A 14 -33.75 -11.78 13.20
CA PRO A 14 -32.55 -12.26 12.53
C PRO A 14 -31.47 -11.18 12.67
N SER A 15 -30.34 -11.58 13.26
CA SER A 15 -29.16 -10.76 13.40
C SER A 15 -28.89 -10.11 12.05
N ARG A 16 -28.98 -8.77 12.00
CA ARG A 16 -28.61 -7.99 10.81
C ARG A 16 -27.33 -8.59 10.25
N PRO A 17 -27.26 -8.91 8.94
CA PRO A 17 -26.07 -9.50 8.37
C PRO A 17 -24.89 -8.61 8.77
N ALA A 18 -23.95 -9.22 9.50
CA ALA A 18 -22.74 -8.57 9.95
C ALA A 18 -22.19 -7.83 8.73
N ARG A 19 -22.19 -6.49 8.79
CA ARG A 19 -21.61 -5.66 7.74
C ARG A 19 -20.23 -6.25 7.53
N LEU A 20 -20.00 -6.88 6.38
CA LEU A 20 -18.68 -7.33 5.94
C LEU A 20 -17.72 -6.22 6.32
N SER A 21 -16.89 -6.48 7.33
CA SER A 21 -16.00 -5.50 7.94
C SER A 21 -15.22 -4.86 6.79
N ARG A 22 -15.53 -3.59 6.48
CA ARG A 22 -14.82 -2.84 5.44
C ARG A 22 -13.46 -2.49 6.01
N ALA A 23 -12.55 -3.47 6.03
CA ALA A 23 -11.15 -3.25 6.30
C ALA A 23 -10.67 -2.08 5.43
N THR A 24 -10.19 -1.03 6.08
CA THR A 24 -9.67 0.15 5.39
C THR A 24 -8.43 -0.24 4.59
N ASP A 25 -8.02 0.58 3.61
CA ASP A 25 -6.77 0.31 2.87
C ASP A 25 -5.56 0.21 3.83
N LEU A 26 -5.63 0.86 5.01
CA LEU A 26 -4.67 0.72 6.09
C LEU A 26 -4.65 -0.70 6.67
N ASP A 27 -5.79 -1.23 7.11
CA ASP A 27 -5.85 -2.56 7.75
C ASP A 27 -5.39 -3.67 6.78
N ARG A 28 -5.72 -3.52 5.48
CA ARG A 28 -5.26 -4.45 4.44
C ARG A 28 -3.76 -4.35 4.19
N ALA A 29 -3.21 -3.14 4.20
CA ALA A 29 -1.78 -2.93 4.06
C ALA A 29 -1.03 -3.49 5.28
N GLN A 30 -1.54 -3.29 6.49
CA GLN A 30 -0.99 -3.88 7.72
C GLN A 30 -0.88 -5.40 7.63
N HIS A 31 -2.00 -6.05 7.30
CA HIS A 31 -2.03 -7.50 7.12
C HIS A 31 -1.06 -7.96 6.02
N SER A 32 -0.98 -7.21 4.91
CA SER A 32 -0.08 -7.52 3.79
C SER A 32 1.40 -7.44 4.19
N VAL A 33 1.79 -6.41 4.95
CA VAL A 33 3.17 -6.23 5.42
C VAL A 33 3.55 -7.33 6.41
N ALA A 34 2.65 -7.66 7.35
CA ALA A 34 2.86 -8.74 8.31
C ALA A 34 2.97 -10.11 7.60
N ALA A 35 2.08 -10.41 6.65
CA ALA A 35 2.07 -11.67 5.91
C ALA A 35 3.33 -11.89 5.05
N LEU A 36 4.01 -10.80 4.65
CA LEU A 36 5.24 -10.83 3.88
C LEU A 36 6.51 -10.74 4.75
N SER A 37 6.35 -10.70 6.08
CA SER A 37 7.43 -10.51 7.06
C SER A 37 8.32 -9.31 6.75
N MET A 38 7.71 -8.19 6.35
CA MET A 38 8.43 -6.94 6.04
C MET A 38 8.44 -5.99 7.25
N THR A 39 9.43 -5.10 7.30
CA THR A 39 9.55 -4.11 8.37
C THR A 39 8.31 -3.20 8.41
N GLU A 40 7.62 -3.25 9.55
CA GLU A 40 6.41 -2.47 9.75
C GLU A 40 6.71 -0.98 9.95
N PRO A 41 5.97 -0.06 9.31
CA PRO A 41 6.00 1.34 9.63
C PRO A 41 5.28 1.60 10.95
N GLU A 42 5.53 2.78 11.53
CA GLU A 42 4.82 3.28 12.71
C GLU A 42 3.32 3.49 12.42
N TRP A 43 2.52 2.43 12.53
CA TRP A 43 1.11 2.42 12.12
C TRP A 43 0.25 3.46 12.84
N GLY A 44 0.61 3.82 14.07
CA GLY A 44 -0.01 4.92 14.80
C GLY A 44 0.15 6.26 14.06
N GLN A 45 1.36 6.54 13.57
CA GLN A 45 1.67 7.74 12.78
C GLN A 45 1.01 7.69 11.41
N VAL A 46 0.96 6.51 10.76
CA VAL A 46 0.21 6.33 9.51
C VAL A 46 -1.26 6.70 9.70
N ARG A 47 -1.91 6.17 10.76
CA ARG A 47 -3.31 6.46 11.07
C ARG A 47 -3.53 7.95 11.35
N GLN A 48 -2.63 8.61 12.07
CA GLN A 48 -2.72 10.04 12.35
C GLN A 48 -2.60 10.86 11.04
N ALA A 49 -1.62 10.55 10.20
CA ALA A 49 -1.39 11.27 8.95
C ALA A 49 -2.53 11.10 7.92
N LEU A 50 -3.27 9.98 7.98
CA LEU A 50 -4.43 9.72 7.12
C LEU A 50 -5.69 10.52 7.47
N ARG A 51 -5.76 11.12 8.67
CA ARG A 51 -6.94 11.90 9.12
C ARG A 51 -7.09 13.24 8.40
N GLY A 52 -6.00 13.78 7.84
CA GLY A 52 -6.00 15.06 7.12
C GLY A 52 -6.33 14.93 5.63
N LEU A 53 -6.57 16.07 4.98
CA LEU A 53 -6.76 16.22 3.53
C LEU A 53 -5.51 16.79 2.82
N SER A 54 -4.33 16.50 3.36
CA SER A 54 -3.05 16.98 2.80
C SER A 54 -2.53 16.08 1.68
N TRP A 55 -1.57 16.60 0.88
CA TRP A 55 -0.82 15.80 -0.08
C TRP A 55 -0.17 14.57 0.57
N ARG A 56 0.32 14.70 1.81
CA ARG A 56 0.84 13.58 2.61
C ARG A 56 -0.21 12.48 2.80
N SER A 57 -1.44 12.82 3.16
CA SER A 57 -2.55 11.86 3.30
C SER A 57 -2.92 11.20 1.97
N VAL A 58 -2.97 11.97 0.88
CA VAL A 58 -3.25 11.46 -0.47
C VAL A 58 -2.20 10.45 -0.92
N LEU A 59 -0.92 10.78 -0.76
CA LEU A 59 0.20 9.91 -1.10
C LEU A 59 0.22 8.65 -0.23
N LEU A 60 -0.02 8.77 1.07
CA LEU A 60 -0.14 7.62 1.97
C LEU A 60 -1.25 6.66 1.52
N ARG A 61 -2.45 7.16 1.19
CA ARG A 61 -3.55 6.32 0.70
C ARG A 61 -3.17 5.58 -0.59
N ALA A 62 -2.52 6.29 -1.51
CA ALA A 62 -2.06 5.69 -2.76
C ALA A 62 -1.00 4.59 -2.51
N ALA A 63 -0.02 4.85 -1.64
CA ALA A 63 1.02 3.89 -1.30
C ALA A 63 0.45 2.64 -0.59
N LEU A 64 -0.45 2.81 0.38
CA LEU A 64 -1.15 1.70 1.06
C LEU A 64 -1.95 0.84 0.07
N ARG A 65 -2.54 1.48 -0.94
CA ARG A 65 -3.25 0.76 -2.00
C ARG A 65 -2.30 -0.05 -2.87
N THR A 66 -1.15 0.50 -3.25
CA THR A 66 -0.11 -0.24 -3.99
C THR A 66 0.34 -1.47 -3.22
N ILE A 67 0.65 -1.33 -1.91
CA ILE A 67 1.00 -2.44 -1.00
C ILE A 67 -0.08 -3.53 -1.03
N THR A 68 -1.34 -3.14 -0.82
CA THR A 68 -2.49 -4.06 -0.82
C THR A 68 -2.65 -4.78 -2.16
N THR A 69 -2.53 -4.06 -3.27
CA THR A 69 -2.67 -4.67 -4.60
C THR A 69 -1.50 -5.56 -4.97
N GLY A 70 -0.28 -5.24 -4.53
CA GLY A 70 0.91 -6.07 -4.72
C GLY A 70 0.79 -7.40 -3.98
N ALA A 71 0.36 -7.36 -2.71
CA ALA A 71 0.12 -8.58 -1.92
C ALA A 71 -1.01 -9.44 -2.51
N LYS A 72 -2.09 -8.83 -3.02
CA LYS A 72 -3.17 -9.56 -3.71
C LYS A 72 -2.70 -10.21 -5.01
N LEU A 73 -1.88 -9.50 -5.79
CA LEU A 73 -1.28 -10.06 -7.00
C LEU A 73 -0.41 -11.26 -6.64
N HIS A 74 0.47 -11.13 -5.64
CA HIS A 74 1.29 -12.23 -5.16
C HIS A 74 0.46 -13.44 -4.71
N ALA A 75 -0.56 -13.24 -3.87
CA ALA A 75 -1.45 -14.33 -3.44
C ALA A 75 -2.13 -15.04 -4.62
N ALA A 76 -2.45 -14.32 -5.70
CA ALA A 76 -3.04 -14.88 -6.90
C ALA A 76 -2.04 -15.65 -7.79
N VAL A 77 -0.73 -15.40 -7.69
CA VAL A 77 0.29 -16.04 -8.54
C VAL A 77 1.24 -16.98 -7.79
N ARG A 78 1.18 -17.03 -6.45
CA ARG A 78 2.02 -17.88 -5.60
C ARG A 78 1.97 -19.35 -6.02
N GLY A 79 3.13 -19.96 -6.19
CA GLY A 79 3.33 -21.34 -6.62
C GLY A 79 3.13 -21.59 -8.11
N ARG A 80 2.94 -20.53 -8.93
CA ARG A 80 2.56 -20.66 -10.34
C ARG A 80 3.58 -20.09 -11.33
N GLY A 81 4.57 -19.32 -10.84
CA GLY A 81 5.67 -18.77 -11.64
C GLY A 81 5.23 -17.85 -12.80
N TYR A 82 6.15 -17.57 -13.72
CA TYR A 82 5.95 -16.60 -14.82
C TYR A 82 4.78 -16.95 -15.76
N ALA A 83 4.49 -18.25 -15.97
CA ALA A 83 3.42 -18.71 -16.84
C ALA A 83 2.01 -18.27 -16.37
N ALA A 84 1.86 -17.92 -15.10
CA ALA A 84 0.62 -17.38 -14.53
C ALA A 84 0.26 -15.99 -15.08
N ARG A 85 1.20 -15.25 -15.68
CA ARG A 85 0.98 -13.86 -16.14
C ARG A 85 -0.24 -13.70 -17.05
N TYR A 86 -0.43 -14.62 -18.01
CA TYR A 86 -1.56 -14.56 -18.94
C TYR A 86 -2.89 -14.89 -18.27
N ARG A 87 -2.90 -15.86 -17.36
CA ARG A 87 -4.12 -16.30 -16.65
C ARG A 87 -4.58 -15.28 -15.59
N TYR A 88 -3.65 -14.53 -15.00
CA TYR A 88 -3.92 -13.54 -13.95
C TYR A 88 -3.67 -12.11 -14.42
N GLU A 89 -3.79 -11.86 -15.73
CA GLU A 89 -3.52 -10.56 -16.33
C GLU A 89 -4.30 -9.42 -15.66
N ALA A 90 -5.54 -9.68 -15.23
CA ALA A 90 -6.35 -8.71 -14.50
C ALA A 90 -5.68 -8.23 -13.20
N HIS A 91 -5.02 -9.12 -12.45
CA HIS A 91 -4.29 -8.76 -11.22
C HIS A 91 -3.06 -7.91 -11.53
N TYR A 92 -2.29 -8.29 -12.56
CA TYR A 92 -1.15 -7.50 -13.03
C TYR A 92 -1.59 -6.11 -13.49
N ARG A 93 -2.59 -6.01 -14.36
CA ARG A 93 -3.15 -4.74 -14.83
C ARG A 93 -3.64 -3.88 -13.65
N HIS A 94 -4.28 -4.49 -12.66
CA HIS A 94 -4.74 -3.74 -11.47
C HIS A 94 -3.58 -3.20 -10.63
N TYR A 95 -2.56 -4.02 -10.39
CA TYR A 95 -1.34 -3.61 -9.70
C TYR A 95 -0.65 -2.45 -10.43
N PHE A 96 -0.32 -2.62 -11.71
CA PHE A 96 0.38 -1.59 -12.49
C PHE A 96 -0.41 -0.28 -12.61
N ARG A 97 -1.75 -0.34 -12.70
CA ARG A 97 -2.59 0.87 -12.65
C ARG A 97 -2.47 1.60 -11.32
N THR A 98 -2.38 0.86 -10.22
CA THR A 98 -2.27 1.43 -8.87
C THR A 98 -0.89 2.05 -8.66
N GLU A 99 0.16 1.37 -9.11
CA GLU A 99 1.54 1.86 -9.11
C GLU A 99 1.72 3.10 -9.99
N THR A 100 1.19 3.08 -11.22
CA THR A 100 1.17 4.25 -12.12
C THR A 100 0.44 5.43 -11.50
N ARG A 101 -0.66 5.17 -10.78
CA ARG A 101 -1.40 6.23 -10.08
C ARG A 101 -0.58 6.84 -8.94
N LEU A 102 0.15 6.03 -8.17
CA LEU A 102 1.06 6.51 -7.13
C LEU A 102 2.14 7.42 -7.74
N LEU A 103 2.77 6.99 -8.84
CA LEU A 103 3.75 7.79 -9.57
C LEU A 103 3.19 9.14 -10.04
N ARG A 104 1.99 9.14 -10.64
CA ARG A 104 1.33 10.38 -11.06
C ARG A 104 1.10 11.32 -9.89
N LEU A 105 0.63 10.80 -8.74
CA LEU A 105 0.40 11.60 -7.54
C LEU A 105 1.70 12.16 -6.97
N LEU A 106 2.80 11.40 -6.98
CA LEU A 106 4.13 11.90 -6.59
C LEU A 106 4.57 13.05 -7.50
N LYS A 107 4.42 12.90 -8.82
CA LYS A 107 4.70 13.98 -9.80
C LYS A 107 3.83 15.21 -9.53
N THR A 108 2.52 15.04 -9.34
CA THR A 108 1.63 16.17 -9.04
C THR A 108 1.98 16.85 -7.71
N ALA A 109 2.31 16.08 -6.67
CA ALA A 109 2.74 16.62 -5.38
C ALA A 109 4.05 17.41 -5.51
N ALA A 110 5.00 16.95 -6.33
CA ALA A 110 6.23 17.68 -6.62
C ALA A 110 5.99 19.01 -7.38
N LEU A 111 4.96 19.06 -8.22
CA LEU A 111 4.61 20.23 -9.05
C LEU A 111 3.76 21.26 -8.31
N VAL A 112 2.82 20.81 -7.48
CA VAL A 112 1.73 21.64 -6.92
C VAL A 112 1.77 21.69 -5.38
N GLY A 113 2.44 20.75 -4.72
CA GLY A 113 2.54 20.71 -3.27
C GLY A 113 3.45 21.79 -2.70
N HIS A 114 3.10 22.32 -1.53
CA HIS A 114 4.05 23.11 -0.73
C HIS A 114 5.27 22.26 -0.39
N PRO A 115 6.49 22.69 -0.72
CA PRO A 115 7.65 21.82 -0.65
C PRO A 115 8.26 21.92 0.75
N ARG A 116 7.58 21.26 1.68
CA ARG A 116 8.12 20.91 2.98
C ARG A 116 8.22 19.40 3.04
N GLY A 117 9.40 18.91 3.34
CA GLY A 117 9.61 17.50 3.60
C GLY A 117 8.96 17.09 4.93
N VAL A 118 9.09 15.81 5.24
CA VAL A 118 8.30 15.18 6.31
C VAL A 118 8.66 15.73 7.70
N ARG A 119 9.89 16.25 7.86
CA ARG A 119 10.39 16.90 9.09
C ARG A 119 10.30 18.43 9.02
N GLY A 120 9.61 18.97 8.03
CA GLY A 120 9.46 20.41 7.83
C GLY A 120 10.63 21.05 7.08
N GLU A 121 11.60 20.26 6.60
CA GLU A 121 12.70 20.75 5.80
C GLU A 121 12.21 21.37 4.49
N HIS A 122 12.78 22.50 4.08
CA HIS A 122 12.41 23.08 2.81
C HIS A 122 12.99 22.26 1.67
N ARG A 123 12.16 21.90 0.68
CA ARG A 123 12.64 21.27 -0.55
C ARG A 123 12.38 22.17 -1.73
N THR A 124 13.19 22.02 -2.75
CA THR A 124 12.93 22.65 -4.05
C THR A 124 12.07 21.72 -4.90
N ARG A 125 11.29 22.29 -5.80
CA ARG A 125 10.56 21.52 -6.83
C ARG A 125 11.49 20.62 -7.63
N HIS A 126 12.70 21.08 -7.93
CA HIS A 126 13.72 20.30 -8.63
C HIS A 126 14.11 19.04 -7.86
N GLN A 127 14.36 19.13 -6.55
CA GLN A 127 14.66 17.97 -5.69
C GLN A 127 13.51 16.96 -5.68
N LEU A 128 12.27 17.44 -5.52
CA LEU A 128 11.08 16.56 -5.51
C LEU A 128 10.86 15.85 -6.86
N LEU A 129 11.12 16.54 -7.98
CA LEU A 129 11.03 15.94 -9.31
C LEU A 129 12.16 14.92 -9.54
N LYS A 130 13.40 15.24 -9.16
CA LYS A 130 14.54 14.31 -9.25
C LYS A 130 14.25 13.02 -8.47
N GLN A 131 13.72 13.15 -7.26
CA GLN A 131 13.29 12.04 -6.42
C GLN A 131 12.19 11.21 -7.09
N THR A 132 11.18 11.87 -7.67
CA THR A 132 10.08 11.17 -8.35
C THR A 132 10.58 10.40 -9.57
N SER A 133 11.51 10.97 -10.34
CA SER A 133 12.15 10.28 -11.47
C SER A 133 12.98 9.08 -11.03
N ALA A 134 13.66 9.16 -9.87
CA ALA A 134 14.39 8.01 -9.32
C ALA A 134 13.44 6.88 -8.89
N ILE A 135 12.31 7.22 -8.26
CA ILE A 135 11.27 6.23 -7.91
C ILE A 135 10.70 5.58 -9.19
N GLU A 136 10.43 6.37 -10.22
CA GLU A 136 9.98 5.85 -11.51
C GLU A 136 11.01 4.92 -12.16
N ALA A 137 12.29 5.32 -12.17
CA ALA A 137 13.37 4.47 -12.66
C ALA A 137 13.49 3.16 -11.89
N ALA A 138 13.39 3.20 -10.56
CA ALA A 138 13.42 2.00 -9.71
C ALA A 138 12.25 1.05 -10.01
N LEU A 139 11.04 1.58 -10.26
CA LEU A 139 9.87 0.79 -10.62
C LEU A 139 10.01 0.15 -12.01
N VAL A 140 10.56 0.89 -12.99
CA VAL A 140 10.77 0.38 -14.36
C VAL A 140 11.89 -0.66 -14.40
N ALA A 141 12.97 -0.44 -13.65
CA ALA A 141 14.12 -1.34 -13.64
C ALA A 141 13.86 -2.65 -12.88
N GLN A 142 12.77 -2.73 -12.12
CA GLN A 142 12.46 -3.90 -11.29
C GLN A 142 11.69 -4.95 -12.10
N PRO A 143 12.31 -6.07 -12.51
CA PRO A 143 11.56 -7.18 -13.09
C PRO A 143 10.64 -7.79 -12.03
N PHE A 144 9.44 -8.21 -12.43
CA PHE A 144 8.50 -8.85 -11.51
C PHE A 144 9.05 -10.19 -10.96
N TYR A 145 9.75 -10.94 -11.81
CA TYR A 145 10.54 -12.10 -11.44
C TYR A 145 11.99 -11.86 -11.87
N SER A 146 12.91 -11.74 -10.92
CA SER A 146 14.33 -11.88 -11.20
C SER A 146 14.67 -13.37 -11.35
N VAL A 147 15.71 -13.67 -12.14
CA VAL A 147 16.21 -15.04 -12.31
C VAL A 147 16.61 -15.60 -10.94
N GLY A 148 16.03 -16.73 -10.56
CA GLY A 148 16.29 -17.39 -9.28
C GLY A 148 15.53 -16.83 -8.07
N ALA A 149 14.70 -15.80 -8.24
CA ALA A 149 13.91 -15.28 -7.12
C ALA A 149 12.76 -16.21 -6.75
N THR A 150 12.59 -16.39 -5.44
CA THR A 150 11.41 -17.04 -4.88
C THR A 150 10.17 -16.19 -5.10
N ASP A 151 8.99 -16.83 -5.11
CA ASP A 151 7.71 -16.10 -5.19
C ASP A 151 7.58 -15.07 -4.05
N GLU A 152 8.12 -15.37 -2.86
CA GLU A 152 8.10 -14.46 -1.70
C GLU A 152 9.01 -13.23 -1.90
N GLU A 153 10.17 -13.40 -2.52
CA GLU A 153 11.05 -12.27 -2.88
C GLU A 153 10.41 -11.38 -3.94
N ALA A 154 9.75 -11.96 -4.95
CA ALA A 154 8.97 -11.21 -5.92
C ALA A 154 7.84 -10.42 -5.24
N ALA A 155 7.16 -11.02 -4.25
CA ALA A 155 6.12 -10.36 -3.45
C ALA A 155 6.64 -9.15 -2.69
N ARG A 156 7.74 -9.34 -1.94
CA ARG A 156 8.42 -8.29 -1.20
C ARG A 156 8.86 -7.19 -2.16
N GLY A 157 9.39 -7.56 -3.32
CA GLY A 157 9.74 -6.64 -4.40
C GLY A 157 8.58 -5.71 -4.79
N CYS A 158 7.40 -6.26 -5.09
CA CYS A 158 6.24 -5.47 -5.52
C CYS A 158 5.74 -4.50 -4.44
N VAL A 159 5.91 -4.86 -3.17
CA VAL A 159 5.41 -4.07 -2.05
C VAL A 159 6.45 -3.05 -1.55
N ARG A 160 7.74 -3.31 -1.79
CA ARG A 160 8.89 -2.58 -1.24
C ARG A 160 8.86 -1.09 -1.48
N ILE A 161 8.64 -0.63 -2.71
CA ILE A 161 8.67 0.81 -3.02
C ILE A 161 7.47 1.52 -2.38
N GLY A 162 6.28 0.94 -2.45
CA GLY A 162 5.09 1.46 -1.76
C GLY A 162 5.30 1.56 -0.25
N LEU A 163 5.88 0.51 0.36
CA LEU A 163 6.20 0.47 1.79
C LEU A 163 7.28 1.49 2.16
N GLY A 164 8.31 1.64 1.34
CA GLY A 164 9.36 2.65 1.50
C GLY A 164 8.82 4.08 1.48
N ILE A 165 7.87 4.35 0.59
CA ILE A 165 7.16 5.64 0.56
C ILE A 165 6.35 5.85 1.85
N VAL A 166 5.68 4.83 2.38
CA VAL A 166 4.96 4.93 3.65
C VAL A 166 5.93 5.27 4.78
N HIS A 167 7.02 4.53 4.93
CA HIS A 167 8.08 4.80 5.92
C HIS A 167 8.60 6.23 5.82
N HIS A 168 8.98 6.66 4.61
CA HIS A 168 9.44 8.03 4.37
C HIS A 168 8.39 9.05 4.81
N LEU A 169 7.14 8.88 4.38
CA LEU A 169 6.06 9.83 4.68
C LEU A 169 5.67 9.86 6.16
N VAL A 170 5.98 8.86 6.99
CA VAL A 170 5.65 8.90 8.43
C VAL A 170 6.84 9.31 9.30
N SER A 171 8.00 8.68 9.11
CA SER A 171 9.18 8.85 9.98
C SER A 171 10.31 9.66 9.35
N GLY A 172 10.16 10.07 8.08
CA GLY A 172 11.25 10.67 7.30
C GLY A 172 12.37 9.67 7.02
N ALA A 173 12.09 8.36 7.05
CA ALA A 173 13.07 7.34 6.70
C ALA A 173 13.59 7.55 5.28
N SER A 174 14.86 7.22 5.06
CA SER A 174 15.39 7.03 3.72
C SER A 174 14.61 5.88 3.07
N PRO A 175 14.04 6.08 1.87
CA PRO A 175 13.38 5.00 1.16
C PRO A 175 14.43 4.05 0.55
N PRO A 176 13.99 2.97 -0.13
CA PRO A 176 14.87 1.89 -0.56
C PRO A 176 16.08 2.42 -1.36
N ALA A 177 17.24 1.77 -1.19
CA ALA A 177 18.50 2.17 -1.81
C ALA A 177 18.39 2.41 -3.32
N ASP A 178 17.58 1.60 -4.00
CA ASP A 178 17.29 1.66 -5.43
C ASP A 178 16.60 2.98 -5.85
N CYS A 179 16.01 3.71 -4.91
CA CYS A 179 15.41 5.03 -5.09
C CYS A 179 16.34 6.16 -4.60
N SER A 180 17.51 5.85 -4.04
CA SER A 180 18.41 6.82 -3.39
C SER A 180 19.46 7.38 -4.34
N ALA A 181 19.63 8.71 -4.32
CA ALA A 181 20.71 9.42 -5.00
C ALA A 181 21.52 10.18 -3.95
N GLY A 182 22.36 9.47 -3.20
CA GLY A 182 23.21 10.09 -2.17
C GLY A 182 22.43 10.61 -0.95
N HIS A 183 23.16 11.05 0.07
CA HIS A 183 22.66 11.30 1.44
C HIS A 183 21.61 12.41 1.61
N ASP A 184 21.24 13.13 0.55
CA ASP A 184 20.29 14.24 0.64
C ASP A 184 18.98 13.92 -0.05
N TRP A 185 17.94 13.69 0.77
CA TRP A 185 16.54 13.63 0.37
C TRP A 185 15.93 15.02 0.47
#